data_AF-E4MB63-F1
#
_entry.id   AF-E4MB63-F1
#
_cell.length_a   1.000
_cell.length_b   1.000
_cell.length_c   1.000
_cell.angle_alpha   90.00
_cell.angle_beta   90.00
_cell.angle_gamma   90.00
#
_symmetry.space_group_name_H-M   'P 1'
#
loop_
_entity.id
_entity.type
_entity.pdbx_description
1 polymer ?
#
loop_
_entity_poly.entity_id
_entity_poly.type
_entity_poly.pdbx_seq_one_letter_code
_entity_poly.pdbx_strand_id
1 'polypeptide(L)' 'MNDLKNISIRQFLARRGILPKYERNGYGMYLSPLREERTPSFKVDYVRNL' A
#
# COMPACT_ATOMS: atom_id res chain seq x y z
N MET A 1 -10.66 20.29 -9.45
CA MET A 1 -10.21 20.33 -8.05
C MET A 1 -10.92 19.26 -7.24
N ASN A 2 -10.51 17.99 -7.38
CA ASN A 2 -10.66 16.97 -6.32
C ASN A 2 -9.75 15.74 -6.58
N ASP A 3 -8.61 15.98 -7.23
CA ASP A 3 -7.73 14.93 -7.75
C ASP A 3 -6.95 14.19 -6.65
N LEU A 4 -7.00 14.69 -5.40
CA LEU A 4 -6.38 14.04 -4.25
C LEU A 4 -7.06 12.72 -3.88
N LYS A 5 -8.37 12.57 -4.15
CA LYS A 5 -9.12 11.34 -3.84
C LYS A 5 -8.86 10.18 -4.81
N ASN A 6 -8.27 10.45 -5.97
CA ASN A 6 -7.98 9.43 -6.99
C ASN A 6 -6.51 8.99 -7.02
N ILE A 7 -5.68 9.44 -6.07
CA ILE A 7 -4.34 8.90 -5.95
C ILE A 7 -4.47 7.46 -5.45
N SER A 8 -4.13 6.51 -6.33
CA SER A 8 -4.03 5.11 -5.95
C SER A 8 -3.03 4.97 -4.81
N ILE A 9 -3.45 4.38 -3.71
CA ILE A 9 -2.65 4.08 -2.51
C ILE A 9 -1.39 3.31 -2.91
N ARG A 10 -1.47 2.49 -3.96
CA ARG A 10 -0.33 1.79 -4.57
C ARG A 10 0.72 2.78 -5.11
N GLN A 11 0.29 3.78 -5.88
CA GLN A 11 1.18 4.83 -6.38
C GLN A 11 1.73 5.69 -5.24
N PHE A 12 0.91 6.02 -4.25
CA PHE A 12 1.35 6.79 -3.09
C PHE A 12 2.46 6.07 -2.31
N LEU A 13 2.27 4.78 -2.03
CA LEU A 13 3.26 3.95 -1.33
C LEU A 13 4.52 3.77 -2.17
N ALA A 14 4.39 3.50 -3.48
CA ALA A 14 5.54 3.36 -4.38
C ALA A 14 6.40 4.63 -4.45
N ARG A 15 5.78 5.82 -4.48
CA ARG A 15 6.51 7.10 -4.42
C ARG A 15 7.30 7.30 -3.12
N ARG A 16 6.85 6.68 -2.02
CA ARG A 16 7.56 6.66 -0.75
C ARG A 16 8.61 5.53 -0.64
N GLY A 17 8.80 4.73 -1.69
CA GLY A 17 9.67 3.56 -1.66
C GLY A 17 9.09 2.37 -0.88
N ILE A 18 7.81 2.45 -0.48
CA ILE A 18 7.11 1.37 0.21
C ILE A 18 6.49 0.47 -0.85
N LEU A 19 7.13 -0.66 -1.09
CA LEU A 19 6.70 -1.64 -2.09
C LEU A 19 6.06 -2.85 -1.41
N PRO A 20 5.06 -3.48 -2.06
CA PRO A 20 4.45 -4.68 -1.51
C PRO A 20 5.48 -5.80 -1.48
N LYS A 21 5.52 -6.57 -0.38
CA LYS A 21 6.25 -7.83 -0.29
C LYS A 21 5.56 -8.92 -1.10
N TYR A 22 4.23 -8.93 -1.07
CA TYR A 22 3.41 -9.84 -1.87
C TYR A 22 2.26 -9.07 -2.49
N GLU A 23 2.00 -9.31 -3.77
CA GLU A 23 0.85 -8.76 -4.47
C GLU A 23 -0.15 -9.88 -4.73
N ARG A 24 -1.42 -9.63 -4.45
CA ARG A 24 -2.54 -10.51 -4.77
C ARG A 24 -3.58 -9.72 -5.57
N ASN A 25 -4.49 -10.44 -6.21
CA ASN A 25 -5.53 -9.81 -7.02
C ASN A 25 -6.41 -8.89 -6.14
N GLY A 26 -6.19 -7.58 -6.27
CA GLY A 26 -6.91 -6.53 -5.53
C GLY A 26 -6.23 -6.00 -4.26
N TYR A 27 -5.15 -6.61 -3.74
CA TYR A 27 -4.47 -6.09 -2.55
C TYR A 27 -2.97 -6.42 -2.51
N GLY A 28 -2.20 -5.60 -1.81
CA GLY A 28 -0.79 -5.84 -1.50
C GLY A 28 -0.56 -6.04 -0.02
N MET A 29 0.38 -6.93 0.31
CA MET A 29 0.91 -7.11 1.66
C MET A 29 2.24 -6.37 1.77
N TYR A 30 2.33 -5.45 2.71
CA TYR A 30 3.48 -4.58 2.96
C TYR A 30 4.05 -4.84 4.36
N LEU A 31 5.29 -4.41 4.57
CA LEU A 31 5.82 -4.24 5.92
C LEU A 31 5.18 -2.98 6.52
N SER A 32 4.82 -3.06 7.80
CA SER A 32 4.25 -1.97 8.57
C SER A 32 5.27 -0.82 8.64
N PRO A 33 4.93 0.39 8.19
CA PRO A 33 5.80 1.54 8.36
C PRO A 33 5.84 2.03 9.82
N LEU A 34 4.99 1.49 10.69
CA LEU A 34 4.84 1.91 12.09
C LEU A 34 5.76 1.13 13.06
N ARG A 35 6.36 0.03 12.61
CA ARG A 35 7.23 -0.83 13.44
C ARG A 35 8.20 -1.60 12.55
N GLU A 36 9.41 -1.87 13.04
CA GLU A 36 10.32 -2.78 12.37
C GLU A 36 9.78 -4.21 12.44
N GLU A 37 9.26 -4.72 11.32
CA GLU A 37 8.86 -6.10 11.18
C GLU A 37 9.57 -6.77 9.99
N ARG A 38 9.80 -8.09 10.12
CA ARG A 38 10.39 -8.92 9.05
C ARG A 38 9.33 -9.66 8.24
N THR A 39 8.12 -9.81 8.79
CA THR A 39 6.96 -10.44 8.16
C THR A 39 5.96 -9.36 7.77
N PRO A 40 5.43 -9.35 6.53
CA PRO A 40 4.42 -8.36 6.15
C PRO A 40 3.11 -8.60 6.90
N SER A 41 2.67 -7.61 7.67
CA SER A 41 1.37 -7.61 8.35
C SER A 41 0.42 -6.51 7.86
N PHE A 42 0.91 -5.58 7.03
CA PHE A 42 0.14 -4.43 6.58
C PHE A 42 -0.53 -4.70 5.23
N LYS A 43 -1.82 -5.02 5.24
CA LYS A 43 -2.61 -5.25 4.02
C LYS A 43 -3.16 -3.92 3.49
N VAL A 44 -2.92 -3.65 2.22
CA VAL A 44 -3.45 -2.49 1.48
C VAL A 44 -4.37 -2.98 0.38
N ASP A 45 -5.64 -2.59 0.43
CA ASP A 45 -6.64 -2.93 -0.56
C ASP A 45 -6.64 -1.86 -1.66
N TYR A 46 -6.24 -2.26 -2.87
CA TYR A 46 -6.12 -1.34 -4.01
C TYR A 46 -7.46 -0.94 -4.60
N VAL A 47 -8.49 -1.77 -4.41
CA VAL A 47 -9.85 -1.49 -4.92
C VAL A 47 -10.54 -0.49 -3.99
N ARG A 48 -10.39 -0.69 -2.68
CA ARG A 48 -10.96 0.20 -1.67
C ARG A 48 -10.10 1.44 -1.41
N ASN A 49 -8.86 1.45 -1.89
CA ASN A 49 -7.88 2.51 -1.68
C ASN A 49 -7.60 2.77 -0.19
N LEU A 50 -7.54 1.69 0.61
CA LEU A 50 -7.45 1.70 2.08
C LEU A 50 -6.36 0.76 2.59
#